data_AF-A0A1F5ZLL6-F1
#
_entry.id   AF-A0A1F5ZLL6-F1
#
_cell.length_a   1.000
_cell.length_b   1.000
_cell.length_c   1.000
_cell.angle_alpha   90.00
_cell.angle_beta   90.00
_cell.angle_gamma   90.00
#
_symmetry.space_group_name_H-M   'P 1'
#
loop_
_entity.id
_entity.type
_entity.pdbx_description
1 polymer ?
#
loop_
_entity_poly.entity_id
_entity_poly.type
_entity_poly.pdbx_seq_one_letter_code
_entity_poly.pdbx_strand_id
1 'polypeptide(L)'
;MDKIKGIYGEVFGLISQIPDPKNTPYLKDSTINRYHQIIDTATNTLGEDLSRFKVSTDVRENYGNEGFSPEWLWDSIIVRSQIGSFISYLEQKYSLKELHSSRDNKPGIVLINQNTIAVTINQTLENLIQTAKTDEEKNKLSELKEELNKPNKNWEKVKPILSWILNFSEKLFLEVLPIILKTYGLQN
;
A
#
# COMPACT_ATOMS: atom_id res chain seq x y z
N MET A 1 -13.02 -21.14 6.07
CA MET A 1 -12.09 -20.20 6.73
C MET A 1 -10.63 -20.60 6.49
N ASP A 2 -10.24 -21.85 6.72
CA ASP A 2 -8.82 -22.27 6.70
C ASP A 2 -8.15 -22.14 5.33
N LYS A 3 -8.88 -22.44 4.25
CA LYS A 3 -8.36 -22.26 2.87
C LYS A 3 -8.03 -20.80 2.54
N ILE A 4 -8.84 -19.85 3.04
CA ILE A 4 -8.61 -18.42 2.86
C ILE A 4 -7.38 -17.97 3.64
N LYS A 5 -7.23 -18.44 4.88
CA LYS A 5 -6.02 -18.17 5.69
C LYS A 5 -4.76 -18.74 5.02
N GLY A 6 -4.86 -19.91 4.39
CA GLY A 6 -3.79 -20.51 3.60
C GLY A 6 -3.38 -19.62 2.42
N ILE A 7 -4.34 -19.22 1.57
CA ILE A 7 -4.10 -18.30 0.45
C ILE A 7 -3.48 -16.99 0.95
N TYR A 8 -4.06 -16.41 2.00
CA TYR A 8 -3.57 -15.18 2.59
C TYR A 8 -2.11 -15.29 3.06
N GLY A 9 -1.78 -16.39 3.75
CA GLY A 9 -0.41 -16.69 4.20
C GLY A 9 0.56 -16.90 3.04
N GLU A 10 0.15 -17.55 1.95
CA GLU A 10 0.98 -17.71 0.75
C GLU A 10 1.31 -16.37 0.07
N VAL A 11 0.32 -15.49 -0.06
CA VAL A 11 0.53 -14.13 -0.62
C VAL A 11 1.47 -13.32 0.26
N PHE A 12 1.27 -13.38 1.59
CA PHE A 12 2.14 -12.70 2.55
C PHE A 12 3.58 -13.25 2.54
N GLY A 13 3.72 -14.58 2.43
CA GLY A 13 5.01 -15.22 2.25
C GLY A 13 5.72 -14.69 1.00
N LEU A 14 5.00 -14.60 -0.12
CA LEU A 14 5.56 -14.10 -1.37
C LEU A 14 5.99 -12.63 -1.27
N ILE A 15 5.14 -11.73 -0.76
CA ILE A 15 5.50 -10.29 -0.68
C ILE A 15 6.68 -10.04 0.26
N SER A 16 6.85 -10.87 1.31
CA SER A 16 8.00 -10.77 2.22
C SER A 16 9.34 -11.14 1.57
N GLN A 17 9.30 -11.95 0.52
CA GLN A 17 10.47 -12.35 -0.25
C GLN A 17 10.81 -11.35 -1.37
N ILE A 18 9.90 -10.40 -1.66
CA ILE A 18 10.14 -9.36 -2.67
C ILE A 18 10.98 -8.24 -2.03
N PRO A 19 12.24 -8.05 -2.49
CA PRO A 19 13.15 -7.03 -1.96
C PRO A 19 12.60 -5.61 -2.13
N ASP A 20 13.16 -4.68 -1.34
CA ASP A 20 12.78 -3.26 -1.41
C ASP A 20 13.04 -2.73 -2.85
N PRO A 21 12.05 -2.13 -3.52
CA PRO A 21 12.20 -1.63 -4.88
C PRO A 21 13.38 -0.66 -5.06
N LYS A 22 13.80 0.04 -4.00
CA LYS A 22 14.98 0.92 -4.06
C LYS A 22 16.28 0.16 -4.33
N ASN A 23 16.37 -1.09 -3.89
CA ASN A 23 17.55 -1.94 -4.06
C ASN A 23 17.39 -2.92 -5.22
N THR A 24 16.16 -3.27 -5.55
CA THR A 24 15.84 -4.24 -6.59
C THR A 24 14.59 -3.76 -7.33
N PRO A 25 14.75 -2.83 -8.28
CA PRO A 25 13.64 -2.21 -9.00
C PRO A 25 12.93 -3.20 -9.92
N TYR A 26 13.56 -4.34 -10.24
CA TYR A 26 13.06 -5.30 -11.21
C TYR A 26 12.99 -6.72 -10.64
N LEU A 27 11.95 -7.45 -11.02
CA LEU A 27 11.67 -8.82 -10.58
C LEU A 27 11.67 -9.79 -11.76
N LYS A 28 12.06 -11.03 -11.46
CA LYS A 28 12.04 -12.14 -12.41
C LYS A 28 10.63 -12.71 -12.57
N ASP A 29 10.38 -13.30 -13.75
CA ASP A 29 9.14 -14.01 -14.08
C ASP A 29 8.71 -15.03 -13.02
N SER A 30 9.65 -15.73 -12.40
CA SER A 30 9.35 -16.76 -11.40
C SER A 30 8.48 -16.22 -10.26
N THR A 31 8.74 -14.99 -9.81
CA THR A 31 7.96 -14.33 -8.76
C THR A 31 6.54 -14.04 -9.23
N ILE A 32 6.40 -13.58 -10.48
CA ILE A 32 5.10 -13.19 -11.05
C ILE A 32 4.25 -14.40 -11.39
N ASN A 33 4.86 -15.43 -11.96
CA ASN A 33 4.22 -16.70 -12.23
C ASN A 33 3.73 -17.34 -10.93
N ARG A 34 4.53 -17.30 -9.86
CA ARG A 34 4.10 -17.78 -8.54
C ARG A 34 2.91 -16.97 -8.02
N TYR A 35 2.93 -15.64 -8.17
CA TYR A 35 1.79 -14.81 -7.78
C TYR A 35 0.52 -15.12 -8.57
N HIS A 36 0.62 -15.23 -9.91
CA HIS A 36 -0.53 -15.57 -10.76
C HIS A 36 -1.12 -16.94 -10.40
N GLN A 37 -0.30 -17.93 -10.07
CA GLN A 37 -0.75 -19.23 -9.58
C GLN A 37 -1.54 -19.12 -8.26
N ILE A 38 -1.14 -18.22 -7.37
CA ILE A 38 -1.89 -17.96 -6.12
C ILE A 38 -3.24 -17.33 -6.45
N ILE A 39 -3.31 -16.39 -7.40
CA ILE A 39 -4.58 -15.81 -7.87
C ILE A 39 -5.49 -16.86 -8.49
N ASP A 40 -4.95 -17.76 -9.31
CA ASP A 40 -5.72 -18.86 -9.91
C ASP A 40 -6.25 -19.83 -8.86
N THR A 41 -5.41 -20.16 -7.87
CA THR A 41 -5.80 -20.99 -6.72
C THR A 41 -6.92 -20.32 -5.92
N ALA A 42 -6.82 -19.01 -5.70
CA ALA A 42 -7.84 -18.23 -5.00
C ALA A 42 -9.14 -18.16 -5.80
N THR A 43 -9.07 -17.92 -7.11
CA THR A 43 -10.21 -17.89 -8.04
C THR A 43 -11.02 -19.18 -7.91
N ASN A 44 -10.32 -20.32 -7.99
CA ASN A 44 -10.93 -21.65 -7.86
C ASN A 44 -11.49 -21.91 -6.46
N THR A 45 -10.78 -21.47 -5.42
CA THR A 45 -11.17 -21.72 -4.01
C THR A 45 -12.37 -20.88 -3.59
N LEU A 46 -12.45 -19.64 -4.07
CA LEU A 46 -13.49 -18.68 -3.71
C LEU A 46 -14.69 -18.70 -4.67
N GLY A 47 -14.54 -19.33 -5.83
CA GLY A 47 -15.59 -19.44 -6.84
C GLY A 47 -15.94 -18.10 -7.49
N GLU A 48 -14.96 -17.21 -7.63
CA GLU A 48 -15.14 -15.86 -8.18
C GLU A 48 -13.97 -15.46 -9.06
N ASP A 49 -14.22 -14.57 -10.03
CA ASP A 49 -13.16 -14.05 -10.89
C ASP A 49 -12.27 -13.04 -10.14
N LEU A 50 -10.99 -13.40 -10.01
CA LEU A 50 -9.93 -12.58 -9.41
C LEU A 50 -8.86 -12.17 -10.42
N SER A 51 -9.11 -12.36 -11.72
CA SER A 51 -8.19 -12.00 -12.80
C SER A 51 -7.68 -10.55 -12.72
N ARG A 52 -8.53 -9.63 -12.25
CA ARG A 52 -8.19 -8.22 -11.99
C ARG A 52 -7.01 -8.01 -11.05
N PHE A 53 -6.67 -9.01 -10.23
CA PHE A 53 -5.54 -8.97 -9.30
C PHE A 53 -4.25 -9.53 -9.90
N LYS A 54 -4.25 -10.09 -11.12
CA LYS A 54 -3.02 -10.48 -11.80
C LYS A 54 -2.24 -9.23 -12.25
N VAL A 55 -0.92 -9.34 -12.29
CA VAL A 55 -0.06 -8.31 -12.90
C VAL A 55 -0.18 -8.41 -14.42
N SER A 56 -0.49 -7.30 -15.11
CA SER A 56 -0.60 -7.27 -16.57
C SER A 56 0.76 -7.47 -17.23
N THR A 57 0.85 -8.31 -18.26
CA THR A 57 2.05 -8.47 -19.07
C THR A 57 2.50 -7.19 -19.78
N ASP A 58 1.61 -6.20 -19.90
CA ASP A 58 1.91 -4.92 -20.56
C ASP A 58 2.86 -4.04 -19.76
N VAL A 59 3.04 -4.34 -18.46
CA VAL A 59 4.00 -3.63 -17.58
C VAL A 59 5.38 -4.30 -17.56
N ARG A 60 5.60 -5.27 -18.46
CA ARG A 60 6.87 -5.98 -18.58
C ARG A 60 7.79 -5.20 -19.50
N GLU A 61 8.94 -4.81 -18.96
CA GLU A 61 9.93 -4.03 -19.71
C GLU A 61 11.07 -4.95 -20.17
N ASN A 62 11.51 -4.74 -21.41
CA ASN A 62 12.65 -5.45 -21.97
C ASN A 62 13.92 -4.66 -21.62
N TYR A 63 14.66 -5.13 -20.62
CA TYR A 63 15.98 -4.61 -20.27
C TYR A 63 17.06 -5.47 -20.93
N GLY A 64 17.05 -5.50 -22.26
CA GLY A 64 18.16 -6.04 -23.05
C GLY A 64 19.15 -4.93 -23.39
N ASN A 65 20.37 -4.97 -22.84
CA ASN A 65 21.48 -4.21 -23.41
C ASN A 65 21.95 -4.87 -24.72
N GLU A 66 22.39 -4.08 -25.70
CA GLU A 66 23.04 -4.61 -26.91
C GLU A 66 24.16 -5.58 -26.52
N GLY A 67 24.04 -6.86 -26.92
CA GLY A 67 25.03 -7.90 -26.66
C GLY A 67 24.68 -8.92 -25.56
N PHE A 68 23.57 -8.75 -24.83
CA PHE A 68 23.05 -9.76 -23.91
C PHE A 68 21.64 -10.22 -24.31
N SER A 69 21.29 -11.48 -23.99
CA SER A 69 19.95 -12.01 -24.23
C SER A 69 18.90 -11.13 -23.54
N PRO A 70 17.78 -10.77 -24.20
CA PRO A 70 16.76 -9.92 -23.62
C PRO A 70 16.20 -10.57 -22.35
N GLU A 71 16.47 -9.94 -21.19
CA GLU A 71 15.87 -10.34 -19.93
C GLU A 71 14.65 -9.46 -19.71
N TRP A 72 13.48 -10.07 -19.85
CA TRP A 72 12.21 -9.41 -19.60
C TRP A 72 11.96 -9.37 -18.11
N LEU A 73 11.86 -8.15 -17.56
CA LEU A 73 11.75 -7.94 -16.14
C LEU A 73 10.48 -7.16 -15.79
N TRP A 74 10.06 -7.29 -14.54
CA TRP A 74 8.85 -6.69 -14.02
C TRP A 74 9.17 -5.60 -13.01
N ASP A 75 8.55 -4.44 -13.14
CA ASP A 75 8.69 -3.36 -12.17
C ASP A 75 8.22 -3.82 -10.77
N SER A 76 9.13 -3.78 -9.80
CA SER A 76 8.92 -4.25 -8.44
C SER A 76 7.86 -3.43 -7.70
N ILE A 77 7.74 -2.13 -8.00
CA ILE A 77 6.72 -1.24 -7.41
C ILE A 77 5.34 -1.66 -7.91
N ILE A 78 5.18 -1.85 -9.22
CA ILE A 78 3.91 -2.26 -9.82
C ILE A 78 3.47 -3.62 -9.27
N VAL A 79 4.40 -4.58 -9.20
CA VAL A 79 4.12 -5.92 -8.69
C VAL A 79 3.71 -5.88 -7.22
N ARG A 80 4.45 -5.15 -6.36
CA ARG A 80 4.10 -5.01 -4.94
C ARG A 80 2.75 -4.33 -4.75
N SER A 81 2.44 -3.29 -5.54
CA SER A 81 1.14 -2.62 -5.52
C SER A 81 0.00 -3.59 -5.85
N GLN A 82 0.19 -4.42 -6.89
CA GLN A 82 -0.80 -5.38 -7.31
C GLN A 82 -1.05 -6.48 -6.26
N ILE A 83 0.02 -7.01 -5.66
CA ILE A 83 -0.08 -7.97 -4.56
C ILE A 83 -0.79 -7.35 -3.35
N GLY A 84 -0.45 -6.11 -3.00
CA GLY A 84 -1.09 -5.36 -1.91
C GLY A 84 -2.60 -5.19 -2.12
N SER A 85 -3.03 -4.94 -3.36
CA SER A 85 -4.45 -4.85 -3.72
C SER A 85 -5.20 -6.15 -3.41
N PHE A 86 -4.59 -7.30 -3.72
CA PHE A 86 -5.19 -8.60 -3.43
C PHE A 86 -5.26 -8.89 -1.94
N ILE A 87 -4.21 -8.53 -1.17
CA ILE A 87 -4.22 -8.64 0.29
C ILE A 87 -5.38 -7.83 0.88
N SER A 88 -5.48 -6.54 0.52
CA SER A 88 -6.55 -5.66 1.02
C SER A 88 -7.94 -6.21 0.71
N TYR A 89 -8.13 -6.78 -0.47
CA TYR A 89 -9.36 -7.45 -0.85
C TYR A 89 -9.72 -8.61 0.09
N LEU A 90 -8.76 -9.50 0.38
CA LEU A 90 -8.98 -10.61 1.30
C LEU A 90 -9.26 -10.14 2.72
N GLU A 91 -8.54 -9.12 3.21
CA GLU A 91 -8.75 -8.54 4.53
C GLU A 91 -10.15 -7.95 4.69
N GLN A 92 -10.62 -7.20 3.70
CA GLN A 92 -11.94 -6.58 3.72
C GLN A 92 -13.06 -7.62 3.61
N LYS A 93 -12.92 -8.58 2.69
CA LYS A 93 -13.98 -9.57 2.42
C LYS A 93 -14.15 -10.58 3.56
N TYR A 94 -13.07 -10.92 4.24
CA TYR A 94 -13.05 -12.00 5.23
C TYR A 94 -12.69 -11.54 6.65
N SER A 95 -12.66 -10.23 6.90
CA SER A 95 -12.34 -9.63 8.20
C SER A 95 -11.03 -10.13 8.81
N LEU A 96 -9.97 -10.27 8.00
CA LEU A 96 -8.70 -10.89 8.39
C LEU A 96 -7.71 -9.94 9.08
N LYS A 97 -8.11 -8.68 9.36
CA LYS A 97 -7.23 -7.64 9.90
C LYS A 97 -6.51 -8.00 11.21
N GLU A 98 -7.04 -8.94 11.99
CA GLU A 98 -6.45 -9.36 13.27
C GLU A 98 -5.28 -10.35 13.13
N LEU A 99 -5.03 -10.93 11.95
CA LEU A 99 -4.01 -11.97 11.78
C LEU A 99 -2.56 -11.47 11.68
N HIS A 100 -2.33 -10.19 11.35
CA HIS A 100 -0.97 -9.68 11.08
C HIS A 100 -0.67 -8.27 11.61
N SER A 101 -1.33 -7.84 12.70
CA SER A 101 -1.02 -6.58 13.41
C SER A 101 0.41 -6.49 14.01
N SER A 102 1.29 -7.45 13.71
CA SER A 102 2.62 -7.58 14.30
C SER A 102 3.64 -8.12 13.30
N ARG A 103 4.03 -7.32 12.30
CA ARG A 103 5.43 -7.16 11.82
C ARG A 103 5.49 -6.26 10.58
N ASP A 104 6.22 -5.15 10.72
CA ASP A 104 6.75 -4.27 9.68
C ASP A 104 5.76 -3.60 8.72
N ASN A 105 5.02 -2.65 9.30
CA ASN A 105 4.25 -1.62 8.61
C ASN A 105 5.21 -0.68 7.85
N LYS A 106 5.39 -0.91 6.54
CA LYS A 106 5.81 0.16 5.60
C LYS A 106 4.60 0.50 4.71
N PRO A 107 4.16 1.75 4.64
CA PRO A 107 3.01 2.15 3.85
C PRO A 107 3.28 1.96 2.35
N GLY A 108 2.37 1.29 1.65
CA GLY A 108 2.34 1.20 0.20
C GLY A 108 1.15 1.98 -0.34
N ILE A 109 1.41 3.02 -1.13
CA ILE A 109 0.37 3.65 -1.97
C ILE A 109 0.06 2.67 -3.08
N VAL A 110 -1.20 2.23 -3.17
CA VAL A 110 -1.69 1.40 -4.27
C VAL A 110 -2.31 2.33 -5.31
N LEU A 111 -1.69 2.41 -6.49
CA LEU A 111 -2.27 3.08 -7.67
C LEU A 111 -3.14 2.06 -8.42
N ILE A 112 -4.46 2.27 -8.43
CA ILE A 112 -5.43 1.53 -9.26
C ILE A 112 -5.83 2.43 -10.42
N ASN A 113 -5.89 1.86 -11.63
CA ASN A 113 -5.90 2.59 -12.89
C ASN A 113 -7.10 3.55 -13.11
N GLN A 114 -6.75 4.68 -13.73
CA GLN A 114 -7.48 5.81 -14.34
C GLN A 114 -8.67 6.52 -13.66
N ASN A 115 -9.59 5.90 -12.91
CA ASN A 115 -10.78 6.65 -12.41
C ASN A 115 -11.13 6.46 -10.93
N THR A 116 -10.34 5.74 -10.12
CA THR A 116 -10.62 5.62 -8.69
C THR A 116 -9.35 5.36 -7.87
N ILE A 117 -8.99 6.29 -7.00
CA ILE A 117 -7.87 6.14 -6.06
C ILE A 117 -8.41 5.44 -4.81
N ALA A 118 -8.10 4.16 -4.64
CA ALA A 118 -8.38 3.43 -3.40
C ALA A 118 -7.22 3.64 -2.42
N VAL A 119 -7.40 4.54 -1.45
CA VAL A 119 -6.40 4.82 -0.42
C VAL A 119 -6.66 3.94 0.81
N THR A 120 -5.90 2.85 0.94
CA THR A 120 -5.92 2.03 2.18
C THR A 120 -5.04 2.68 3.24
N ILE A 121 -5.67 3.31 4.24
CA ILE A 121 -4.99 4.02 5.32
C ILE A 121 -4.80 3.06 6.49
N ASN A 122 -3.61 2.47 6.58
CA ASN A 122 -3.22 1.59 7.68
C ASN A 122 -2.47 2.33 8.81
N GLN A 123 -2.24 3.64 8.66
CA GLN A 123 -1.64 4.51 9.68
C GLN A 123 -2.63 5.57 10.14
N THR A 124 -2.82 5.67 11.45
CA THR A 124 -3.56 6.77 12.08
C THR A 124 -2.59 7.87 12.50
N LEU A 125 -3.11 9.08 12.75
CA LEU A 125 -2.31 10.15 13.36
C LEU A 125 -1.76 9.73 14.73
N GLU A 126 -2.49 8.87 15.47
CA GLU A 126 -1.99 8.28 16.72
C GLU A 126 -0.66 7.55 16.53
N ASN A 127 -0.58 6.71 15.50
CA ASN A 127 0.61 5.92 15.22
C ASN A 127 1.78 6.83 14.85
N LEU A 128 1.53 7.87 14.04
CA LEU A 128 2.56 8.84 13.65
C LEU A 128 3.09 9.65 14.84
N ILE A 129 2.20 10.06 15.76
CA ILE A 129 2.56 10.78 17.00
C ILE A 129 3.43 9.90 17.91
N GLN A 130 3.13 8.60 18.00
CA GLN A 130 3.90 7.66 18.84
C GLN A 130 5.29 7.37 18.28
N THR A 131 5.45 7.42 16.95
CA THR A 131 6.74 7.19 16.27
C THR A 131 7.51 8.47 15.95
N ALA A 132 6.99 9.64 16.33
CA ALA A 132 7.62 10.93 16.09
C ALA A 132 9.01 10.98 16.73
N LYS A 133 9.98 11.49 15.97
CA LYS A 133 11.40 11.52 16.40
C LYS A 133 11.75 12.78 17.17
N THR A 134 10.95 13.83 17.02
CA THR A 134 11.15 15.10 17.71
C THR A 134 9.86 15.55 18.40
N ASP A 135 10.01 16.32 19.48
CA ASP A 135 8.87 16.92 20.17
C ASP A 135 8.11 17.89 19.26
N GLU A 136 8.82 18.56 18.34
CA GLU A 136 8.22 19.48 17.37
C GLU A 136 7.31 18.75 16.37
N GLU A 137 7.78 17.62 15.82
CA GLU A 137 6.99 16.73 14.96
C GLU A 137 5.76 16.21 15.69
N LYS A 138 5.95 15.74 16.93
CA LYS A 138 4.88 15.23 17.78
C LYS A 138 3.81 16.27 18.06
N ASN A 139 4.21 17.50 18.37
CA ASN A 139 3.30 18.61 18.63
C ASN A 139 2.48 18.97 17.39
N LYS A 140 3.12 19.08 16.22
CA LYS A 140 2.44 19.41 14.97
C LYS A 140 1.48 18.31 14.51
N LEU A 141 1.84 17.03 14.67
CA LEU A 141 0.94 15.91 14.41
C LEU A 141 -0.24 15.87 15.40
N SER A 142 -0.01 16.26 16.66
CA SER A 142 -1.07 16.34 17.68
C SER A 142 -2.04 17.49 17.39
N GLU A 143 -1.54 18.68 17.04
CA GLU A 143 -2.36 19.81 16.57
C GLU A 143 -3.21 19.41 15.36
N LEU A 144 -2.62 18.69 14.40
CA LEU A 144 -3.34 18.19 13.23
C LEU A 144 -4.46 17.22 13.61
N LYS A 145 -4.18 16.27 14.52
CA LYS A 145 -5.17 15.32 15.03
C LYS A 145 -6.34 16.03 15.73
N GLU A 146 -6.05 17.02 16.55
CA GLU A 146 -7.07 17.81 17.25
C GLU A 146 -7.98 18.57 16.28
N GLU A 147 -7.41 19.25 15.29
CA GLU A 147 -8.21 20.00 14.31
C GLU A 147 -9.06 19.08 13.41
N LEU A 148 -8.58 17.88 13.07
CA LEU A 148 -9.32 16.93 12.23
C LEU A 148 -10.42 16.18 12.98
N ASN A 149 -10.27 15.98 14.29
CA ASN A 149 -11.29 15.34 15.14
C ASN A 149 -12.45 16.27 15.51
N LYS A 150 -12.36 17.57 15.20
CA LYS A 150 -13.47 18.51 15.47
C LYS A 150 -14.67 18.21 14.56
N PRO A 151 -15.91 18.37 15.08
CA PRO A 151 -17.13 18.25 14.28
C PRO A 151 -17.11 19.19 13.07
N ASN A 152 -16.72 20.45 13.29
CA ASN A 152 -16.48 21.45 12.26
C ASN A 152 -14.97 21.67 12.12
N LYS A 153 -14.39 21.05 11.09
CA LYS A 153 -12.95 21.11 10.81
C LYS A 153 -12.59 22.51 10.32
N ASN A 154 -11.61 23.13 10.96
CA ASN A 154 -11.11 24.43 10.53
C ASN A 154 -9.95 24.24 9.54
N TRP A 155 -10.28 24.20 8.25
CA TRP A 155 -9.28 24.00 7.19
C TRP A 155 -8.23 25.12 7.12
N GLU A 156 -8.55 26.33 7.58
CA GLU A 156 -7.58 27.44 7.67
C GLU A 156 -6.52 27.19 8.75
N LYS A 157 -6.79 26.33 9.74
CA LYS A 157 -5.79 25.86 10.70
C LYS A 157 -5.04 24.62 10.24
N VAL A 158 -5.69 23.76 9.45
CA VAL A 158 -5.07 22.53 8.92
C VAL A 158 -4.01 22.85 7.84
N LYS A 159 -4.32 23.76 6.91
CA LYS A 159 -3.41 24.17 5.82
C LYS A 159 -2.00 24.54 6.29
N PRO A 160 -1.80 25.46 7.27
CA PRO A 160 -0.46 25.82 7.72
C PRO A 160 0.28 24.66 8.39
N ILE A 161 -0.43 23.75 9.07
CA ILE A 161 0.18 22.55 9.66
C ILE A 161 0.66 21.61 8.55
N LEU A 162 -0.11 21.42 7.48
CA LEU A 162 0.30 20.63 6.32
C LEU A 162 1.49 21.23 5.58
N SER A 163 1.49 22.56 5.38
CA SER A 163 2.65 23.27 4.80
C SER A 163 3.90 23.11 5.66
N TRP A 164 3.74 23.16 6.99
CA TRP A 164 4.85 22.89 7.91
C TRP A 164 5.35 21.46 7.78
N ILE A 165 4.47 20.45 7.77
CA ILE A 165 4.84 19.04 7.62
C ILE A 165 5.59 18.80 6.30
N LEU A 166 5.12 19.39 5.21
CA LEU A 166 5.78 19.31 3.90
C LEU A 166 7.21 19.87 3.93
N ASN A 167 7.40 21.03 4.56
CA ASN A 167 8.71 21.65 4.70
C ASN A 167 9.63 20.91 5.69
N PHE A 168 9.05 20.27 6.71
CA PHE A 168 9.78 19.50 7.71
C PHE A 168 10.24 18.16 7.15
N SER A 169 9.37 17.44 6.45
CA SER A 169 9.65 16.12 5.90
C SER A 169 8.64 15.74 4.81
N GLU A 170 9.12 15.67 3.57
CA GLU A 170 8.34 15.16 2.43
C GLU A 170 7.78 13.75 2.70
N LYS A 171 8.57 12.89 3.37
CA LYS A 171 8.12 11.54 3.72
C LYS A 171 6.94 11.57 4.70
N LEU A 172 7.02 12.39 5.74
CA LEU A 172 5.94 12.53 6.73
C LEU A 172 4.69 13.10 6.08
N PHE A 173 4.85 14.05 5.15
CA PHE A 173 3.75 14.60 4.38
C PHE A 173 3.02 13.53 3.58
N LEU A 174 3.75 12.65 2.88
CA LEU A 174 3.16 11.53 2.13
C LEU A 174 2.45 10.51 3.04
N GLU A 175 2.91 10.34 4.28
CA GLU A 175 2.26 9.47 5.27
C GLU A 175 0.96 10.10 5.83
N VAL A 176 0.92 11.43 5.98
CA VAL A 176 -0.23 12.19 6.50
C VAL A 176 -1.32 12.42 5.45
N LEU A 177 -0.94 12.61 4.18
CA LEU A 177 -1.84 12.97 3.08
C LEU A 177 -3.04 11.99 2.90
N PRO A 178 -2.85 10.66 2.96
CA PRO A 178 -3.96 9.71 2.99
C PRO A 178 -5.00 10.01 4.07
N ILE A 179 -4.56 10.31 5.30
CA ILE A 179 -5.41 10.57 6.47
C ILE A 179 -6.29 11.81 6.24
N ILE A 180 -5.71 12.84 5.65
CA ILE A 180 -6.42 14.07 5.28
C ILE A 180 -7.48 13.79 4.22
N LEU A 181 -7.11 13.06 3.16
CA LEU A 181 -8.01 12.76 2.05
C LEU A 181 -9.23 11.94 2.50
N LYS A 182 -9.06 10.96 3.38
CA LYS A 182 -10.20 10.24 3.98
C LYS A 182 -11.09 11.17 4.80
N THR A 183 -10.47 12.07 5.57
CA THR A 183 -11.21 12.99 6.43
C THR A 183 -11.99 14.05 5.64
N TYR A 184 -11.46 14.48 4.48
CA TYR A 184 -12.13 15.38 3.54
C TYR A 184 -13.21 14.66 2.71
N GLY A 185 -12.93 13.45 2.23
CA GLY A 185 -13.83 12.64 1.41
C GLY A 185 -15.05 12.08 2.16
N LEU A 186 -15.02 12.03 3.49
CA LEU A 186 -16.17 11.68 4.34
C LEU A 186 -17.18 12.82 4.53
N GLN A 187 -16.96 14.01 3.95
CA GLN A 187 -17.86 15.17 4.04
C GLN A 187 -18.75 15.39 2.80
N ASN A 188 -18.70 14.50 1.80
CA ASN A 188 -19.57 14.53 0.62
C ASN A 188 -20.46 13.28 0.56
#